data_AF-A0A1S9CVD9-F1
#
_entry.id   AF-A0A1S9CVD9-F1
#
_cell.length_a   1.000
_cell.length_b   1.000
_cell.length_c   1.000
_cell.angle_alpha   90.00
_cell.angle_beta   90.00
_cell.angle_gamma   90.00
#
_symmetry.space_group_name_H-M   'P 1'
#
loop_
_entity.id
_entity.type
_entity.pdbx_description
1 polymer ?
#
loop_
_entity_poly.entity_id
_entity_poly.type
_entity_poly.pdbx_seq_one_letter_code
_entity_poly.pdbx_strand_id
1 'polypeptide(L)'
;MIGSSANPGLRDFAVAALIVDGKQVHDRVSFDINPTSRQILENLTQTGLLGKLIKAGGRIHQAGCNGCIGMGQAPATGRISLRTVPRNFPGRSGTKDDQVYLCSPETAAASTLAGVITDPRTLHMEYPKIKDPDQPVINTAMLTPPAEESAPVDLEKGPNIQPLPPFHPFPDTVEGPVLLKVGDDISTDEIMPAGEQVLPYRSNIPEISKFVFAGMDETFYHRAMQDLLSGCLIVAGRNYGQGKPRACRHCAAVPGTQGCHREGLCPHSPPKLDQF
;
A
#
# COMPACT_ATOMS: atom_id res chain seq x y z
N MET A 1 -0.51 4.85 14.10
CA MET A 1 0.29 5.41 12.99
C MET A 1 -0.51 6.51 12.30
N ILE A 2 0.09 7.69 12.12
CA ILE A 2 -0.53 8.85 11.47
C ILE A 2 0.18 9.14 10.14
N GLY A 3 -0.58 9.54 9.11
CA GLY A 3 -0.11 9.93 7.79
C GLY A 3 -0.41 8.90 6.70
N SER A 4 0.52 8.77 5.74
CA SER A 4 0.35 8.05 4.48
C SER A 4 -0.64 8.73 3.51
N SER A 5 -0.99 8.06 2.41
CA SER A 5 -1.70 8.65 1.28
C SER A 5 -3.16 9.03 1.55
N ALA A 6 -3.79 8.55 2.62
CA ALA A 6 -5.21 8.83 2.92
C ALA A 6 -5.42 10.11 3.73
N ASN A 7 -4.44 10.47 4.56
CA ASN A 7 -4.46 11.71 5.34
C ASN A 7 -3.16 12.47 5.03
N PRO A 8 -3.01 12.96 3.79
CA PRO A 8 -1.72 13.41 3.30
C PRO A 8 -1.35 14.82 3.76
N GLY A 9 -2.33 15.59 4.26
CA GLY A 9 -2.24 17.03 4.39
C GLY A 9 -1.46 17.48 5.63
N LEU A 10 -0.93 18.70 5.58
CA LEU A 10 -0.28 19.33 6.74
C LEU A 10 -1.21 19.34 7.95
N ARG A 11 -2.50 19.63 7.72
CA ARG A 11 -3.57 19.59 8.70
C ARG A 11 -3.61 18.30 9.50
N ASP A 12 -3.42 17.15 8.87
CA ASP A 12 -3.57 15.85 9.52
C ASP A 12 -2.43 15.55 10.50
N PHE A 13 -1.23 16.03 10.19
CA PHE A 13 -0.10 15.98 11.11
C PHE A 13 -0.16 17.08 12.16
N ALA A 14 -0.63 18.27 11.78
CA ALA A 14 -0.75 19.42 12.66
C ALA A 14 -1.77 19.19 13.79
N VAL A 15 -2.94 18.61 13.47
CA VAL A 15 -3.96 18.30 14.49
C VAL A 15 -3.40 17.34 15.53
N ALA A 16 -2.69 16.30 15.09
CA ALA A 16 -2.05 15.35 15.99
C ALA A 16 -0.96 16.01 16.82
N ALA A 17 -0.12 16.84 16.20
CA ALA A 17 0.96 17.57 16.87
C ALA A 17 0.44 18.49 17.98
N LEU A 18 -0.69 19.16 17.76
CA LEU A 18 -1.32 20.05 18.73
C LEU A 18 -2.04 19.28 19.84
N ILE A 19 -2.65 18.12 19.55
CA ILE A 19 -3.28 17.26 20.56
C ILE A 19 -2.24 16.73 21.57
N VAL A 20 -1.08 16.31 21.06
CA VAL A 20 0.00 15.72 21.88
C VAL A 20 0.97 16.74 22.46
N ASP A 21 0.81 18.02 22.14
CA ASP A 21 1.71 19.09 22.58
C ASP A 21 1.79 19.17 24.11
N GLY A 22 3.03 19.21 24.64
CA GLY A 22 3.28 19.22 26.08
C GLY A 22 2.93 17.93 26.83
N LYS A 23 2.56 16.86 26.13
CA LYS A 23 2.20 15.55 26.72
C LYS A 23 3.17 14.47 26.27
N GLN A 24 3.13 13.31 26.93
CA GLN A 24 3.87 12.11 26.53
C GLN A 24 2.90 11.03 26.06
N VAL A 25 3.31 10.28 25.03
CA VAL A 25 2.62 9.09 24.58
C VAL A 25 2.58 8.06 25.72
N HIS A 26 1.46 7.35 25.84
CA HIS A 26 1.30 6.30 26.84
C HIS A 26 2.34 5.18 26.59
N ASP A 27 2.97 4.68 27.66
CA ASP A 27 4.08 3.70 27.63
C ASP A 27 3.82 2.43 26.78
N ARG A 28 2.57 1.98 26.68
CA ARG A 28 2.14 0.81 25.91
C ARG A 28 1.88 1.08 24.44
N VAL A 29 1.97 2.33 23.99
CA VAL A 29 1.64 2.73 22.62
C VAL A 29 2.90 3.05 21.82
N SER A 30 2.99 2.43 20.65
CA SER A 30 3.94 2.81 19.62
C SER A 30 3.35 3.93 18.75
N PHE A 31 3.89 5.15 18.87
CA PHE A 31 3.43 6.29 18.09
C PHE A 31 4.30 6.54 16.86
N ASP A 32 3.80 6.14 15.71
CA ASP A 32 4.52 6.25 14.43
C ASP A 32 3.92 7.35 13.54
N ILE A 33 4.79 8.20 13.02
CA ILE A 33 4.47 9.29 12.08
C ILE A 33 5.04 8.94 10.72
N ASN A 34 4.19 8.85 9.71
CA ASN A 34 4.55 8.49 8.36
C ASN A 34 4.28 9.66 7.40
N PRO A 35 5.25 10.57 7.22
CA PRO A 35 5.09 11.74 6.37
C PRO A 35 4.77 11.35 4.92
N THR A 36 3.91 12.14 4.29
CA THR A 36 3.47 11.89 2.90
C THR A 36 4.54 12.29 1.89
N SER A 37 5.25 13.38 2.16
CA SER A 37 6.27 13.94 1.27
C SER A 37 7.34 14.66 2.08
N ARG A 38 8.50 14.89 1.45
CA ARG A 38 9.55 15.74 2.03
C ARG A 38 9.05 17.17 2.26
N GLN A 39 8.22 17.68 1.35
CA GLN A 39 7.59 18.98 1.48
C GLN A 39 6.76 19.11 2.77
N ILE A 40 5.94 18.12 3.09
CA ILE A 40 5.16 18.13 4.36
C ILE A 40 6.10 18.11 5.55
N LEU A 41 7.17 17.30 5.51
CA LEU A 41 8.16 17.25 6.57
C LEU A 41 8.88 18.59 6.78
N GLU A 42 9.25 19.29 5.72
CA GLU A 42 9.84 20.63 5.76
C GLU A 42 8.88 21.66 6.36
N ASN A 43 7.62 21.67 5.92
CA ASN A 43 6.58 22.57 6.46
C ASN A 43 6.29 22.28 7.94
N LEU A 44 6.23 21.01 8.35
CA LEU A 44 6.10 20.63 9.76
C LEU A 44 7.29 21.07 10.61
N THR A 45 8.49 21.07 10.02
CA THR A 45 9.71 21.54 10.68
C THR A 45 9.68 23.04 10.88
N GLN A 46 9.39 23.81 9.82
CA GLN A 46 9.36 25.27 9.87
C GLN A 46 8.27 25.82 10.81
N THR A 47 7.12 25.15 10.87
CA THR A 47 6.03 25.49 11.79
C THR A 47 6.27 25.01 13.23
N GLY A 48 7.34 24.27 13.50
CA GLY A 48 7.66 23.69 14.81
C GLY A 48 6.76 22.52 15.23
N LEU A 49 5.81 22.11 14.39
CA LEU A 49 4.86 21.03 14.65
C LEU A 49 5.54 19.66 14.70
N LEU A 50 6.56 19.43 13.86
CA LEU A 50 7.35 18.20 13.89
C LEU A 50 7.99 17.98 15.26
N GLY A 51 8.51 19.06 15.85
CA GLY A 51 9.12 19.01 17.18
C GLY A 51 8.14 18.58 18.27
N LYS A 52 6.86 18.95 18.16
CA LYS A 52 5.82 18.54 19.12
C LYS A 52 5.56 17.04 19.06
N LEU A 53 5.48 16.49 17.85
CA LEU A 53 5.32 15.04 17.62
C LEU A 53 6.49 14.25 18.20
N ILE A 54 7.73 14.69 17.92
CA ILE A 54 8.95 14.04 18.42
C ILE A 54 9.01 14.12 19.95
N LYS A 55 8.78 15.31 20.53
CA LYS A 55 8.82 15.52 21.98
C LYS A 55 7.81 14.64 22.71
N ALA A 56 6.66 14.37 22.13
CA ALA A 56 5.66 13.48 22.72
C ALA A 56 6.07 11.99 22.70
N GLY A 57 7.11 11.61 21.95
CA GLY A 57 7.54 10.21 21.77
C GLY A 57 7.24 9.64 20.38
N GLY A 58 6.87 10.48 19.42
CA GLY A 58 6.59 10.07 18.04
C GLY A 58 7.85 9.68 17.27
N ARG A 59 7.81 8.52 16.59
CA ARG A 59 8.87 8.04 15.70
C ARG A 59 8.57 8.45 14.27
N ILE A 60 9.47 9.22 13.67
CA ILE A 60 9.30 9.76 12.31
C ILE A 60 9.90 8.77 11.30
N HIS A 61 9.10 8.39 10.32
CA HIS A 61 9.52 7.54 9.20
C HIS A 61 9.96 8.38 8.00
N GLN A 62 10.63 7.75 7.04
CA GLN A 62 10.92 8.39 5.75
C GLN A 62 9.62 8.77 5.02
N ALA A 63 9.65 9.81 4.18
CA ALA A 63 8.48 10.16 3.39
C ALA A 63 8.16 9.05 2.36
N GLY A 64 6.97 8.45 2.43
CA GLY A 64 6.61 7.34 1.55
C GLY A 64 5.44 6.49 2.05
N CYS A 65 5.19 5.35 1.39
CA CYS A 65 4.12 4.44 1.77
C CYS A 65 4.41 3.68 3.09
N ASN A 66 5.66 3.22 3.26
CA ASN A 66 6.20 2.48 4.41
C ASN A 66 5.16 1.58 5.11
N GLY A 67 4.81 1.90 6.36
CA GLY A 67 3.92 1.11 7.20
C GLY A 67 2.54 0.85 6.60
N CYS A 68 2.04 1.67 5.68
CA CYS A 68 0.77 1.42 4.97
C CYS A 68 0.74 0.08 4.20
N ILE A 69 1.92 -0.43 3.85
CA ILE A 69 2.12 -1.75 3.21
C ILE A 69 3.05 -2.65 4.02
N GLY A 70 3.24 -2.35 5.31
CA GLY A 70 4.10 -3.13 6.21
C GLY A 70 5.60 -2.98 5.98
N MET A 71 6.05 -1.96 5.25
CA MET A 71 7.47 -1.73 4.99
C MET A 71 8.07 -0.80 6.05
N GLY A 72 9.10 -1.27 6.75
CA GLY A 72 9.80 -0.48 7.79
C GLY A 72 8.98 -0.21 9.07
N GLN A 73 7.70 -0.58 9.09
CA GLN A 73 6.84 -0.49 10.26
C GLN A 73 5.69 -1.50 10.18
N ALA A 74 5.69 -2.46 11.10
CA ALA A 74 4.64 -3.44 11.29
C ALA A 74 4.03 -3.30 12.69
N PRO A 75 2.75 -3.66 12.89
CA PRO A 75 2.17 -3.68 14.23
C PRO A 75 2.75 -4.85 15.03
N ALA A 76 2.69 -4.78 16.37
CA ALA A 76 3.06 -5.92 17.20
C ALA A 76 2.02 -7.04 17.05
N THR A 77 2.50 -8.29 17.01
CA THR A 77 1.64 -9.48 16.87
C THR A 77 0.56 -9.53 17.95
N GLY A 78 -0.69 -9.76 17.54
CA GLY A 78 -1.83 -9.85 18.44
C GLY A 78 -2.21 -8.53 19.13
N ARG A 79 -1.67 -7.39 18.67
CA ARG A 79 -1.99 -6.06 19.22
C ARG A 79 -2.77 -5.22 18.22
N ILE A 80 -3.65 -4.39 18.75
CA ILE A 80 -4.45 -3.41 18.00
C ILE A 80 -3.53 -2.34 17.41
N SER A 81 -3.77 -1.97 16.15
CA SER A 81 -3.06 -0.90 15.45
C SER A 81 -4.05 0.10 14.84
N LEU A 82 -4.11 1.30 15.41
CA LEU A 82 -4.86 2.41 14.82
C LEU A 82 -4.06 3.06 13.71
N ARG A 83 -4.63 3.17 12.50
CA ARG A 83 -3.94 3.72 11.33
C ARG A 83 -4.83 4.67 10.54
N THR A 84 -4.27 5.83 10.17
CA THR A 84 -4.93 6.83 9.32
C THR A 84 -4.71 6.54 7.82
N VAL A 85 -4.83 5.27 7.41
CA VAL A 85 -4.56 4.78 6.05
C VAL A 85 -5.86 4.40 5.34
N PRO A 86 -5.90 4.19 4.02
CA PRO A 86 -7.18 3.98 3.33
C PRO A 86 -7.71 2.55 3.44
N ARG A 87 -6.89 1.57 3.88
CA ARG A 87 -7.20 0.13 3.78
C ARG A 87 -6.57 -0.67 4.92
N ASN A 88 -7.27 -1.69 5.39
CA ASN A 88 -6.88 -2.60 6.48
C ASN A 88 -7.13 -4.08 6.13
N PHE A 89 -6.85 -4.50 4.89
CA PHE A 89 -6.92 -5.92 4.53
C PHE A 89 -5.98 -6.76 5.42
N PRO A 90 -6.36 -7.99 5.82
CA PRO A 90 -5.53 -8.86 6.62
C PRO A 90 -4.13 -9.07 6.00
N GLY A 91 -3.09 -9.10 6.83
CA GLY A 91 -1.70 -9.30 6.41
C GLY A 91 -1.02 -8.06 5.81
N ARG A 92 -1.79 -7.05 5.42
CA ARG A 92 -1.29 -5.92 4.62
C ARG A 92 -0.23 -5.09 5.33
N SER A 93 -0.33 -4.99 6.65
CA SER A 93 0.58 -4.16 7.43
C SER A 93 1.86 -4.88 7.86
N GLY A 94 2.14 -6.05 7.28
CA GLY A 94 3.39 -6.79 7.47
C GLY A 94 3.31 -7.96 8.45
N THR A 95 2.16 -8.19 9.08
CA THR A 95 1.91 -9.33 9.97
C THR A 95 0.59 -10.00 9.61
N LYS A 96 0.58 -11.34 9.53
CA LYS A 96 -0.58 -12.13 9.08
C LYS A 96 -1.85 -11.88 9.89
N ASP A 97 -1.71 -11.76 11.21
CA ASP A 97 -2.83 -11.54 12.14
C ASP A 97 -2.94 -10.06 12.57
N ASP A 98 -2.76 -9.13 11.63
CA ASP A 98 -2.79 -7.70 11.93
C ASP A 98 -4.19 -7.20 12.32
N GLN A 99 -4.30 -6.60 13.50
CA GLN A 99 -5.55 -6.00 13.98
C GLN A 99 -5.55 -4.51 13.68
N VAL A 100 -5.65 -4.17 12.39
CA VAL A 100 -5.62 -2.77 11.92
C VAL A 100 -7.02 -2.18 11.88
N TYR A 101 -7.22 -1.07 12.60
CA TYR A 101 -8.45 -0.29 12.59
C TYR A 101 -8.19 1.09 11.98
N LEU A 102 -9.02 1.45 11.01
CA LEU A 102 -8.93 2.73 10.33
C LEU A 102 -9.60 3.80 11.20
N CYS A 103 -8.93 4.94 11.36
CA CYS A 103 -9.45 6.03 12.16
C CYS A 103 -8.92 7.37 11.66
N SER A 104 -9.51 8.44 12.18
CA SER A 104 -9.06 9.81 11.92
C SER A 104 -7.78 10.15 12.70
N PRO A 105 -7.00 11.16 12.27
CA PRO A 105 -5.81 11.60 13.00
C PRO A 105 -6.07 12.02 14.46
N GLU A 106 -7.23 12.60 14.74
CA GLU A 106 -7.64 13.02 16.10
C GLU A 106 -7.85 11.80 16.99
N THR A 107 -8.58 10.79 16.49
CA THR A 107 -8.84 9.54 17.21
C THR A 107 -7.53 8.81 17.49
N ALA A 108 -6.62 8.77 16.50
CA ALA A 108 -5.30 8.21 16.68
C ALA A 108 -4.49 8.96 17.75
N ALA A 109 -4.47 10.30 17.71
CA ALA A 109 -3.74 11.12 18.68
C ALA A 109 -4.32 11.01 20.10
N ALA A 110 -5.65 11.03 20.25
CA ALA A 110 -6.32 10.86 21.53
C ALA A 110 -6.03 9.49 22.14
N SER A 111 -6.15 8.43 21.33
CA SER A 111 -5.88 7.05 21.76
C SER A 111 -4.41 6.84 22.11
N THR A 112 -3.50 7.58 21.45
CA THR A 112 -2.06 7.54 21.73
C THR A 112 -1.74 8.07 23.13
N LEU A 113 -2.46 9.09 23.59
CA LEU A 113 -2.30 9.65 24.94
C LEU A 113 -2.97 8.76 26.00
N ALA A 114 -4.14 8.18 25.68
CA ALA A 114 -4.92 7.39 26.64
C ALA A 114 -4.46 5.93 26.78
N GLY A 115 -3.73 5.38 25.80
CA GLY A 115 -3.32 3.98 25.80
C GLY A 115 -4.42 2.98 25.44
N VAL A 116 -5.61 3.47 25.09
CA VAL A 116 -6.80 2.72 24.69
C VAL A 116 -7.54 3.47 23.59
N ILE A 117 -8.39 2.80 22.81
CA ILE A 117 -9.19 3.45 21.77
C ILE A 117 -10.10 4.49 22.44
N THR A 118 -9.91 5.76 22.09
CA THR A 118 -10.48 6.90 22.81
C THR A 118 -11.15 7.88 21.85
N ASP A 119 -12.35 8.34 22.22
CA ASP A 119 -13.06 9.40 21.53
C ASP A 119 -12.31 10.74 21.71
N PRO A 120 -11.86 11.41 20.64
CA PRO A 120 -11.11 12.66 20.77
C PRO A 120 -11.89 13.79 21.46
N ARG A 121 -13.22 13.71 21.52
CA ARG A 121 -14.07 14.72 22.18
C ARG A 121 -13.97 14.68 23.71
N THR A 122 -13.47 13.59 24.29
CA THR A 122 -13.31 13.45 25.75
C THR A 122 -11.98 14.04 26.27
N LEU A 123 -11.15 14.62 25.39
CA LEU A 123 -9.87 15.22 25.79
C LEU A 123 -10.00 16.54 26.55
N HIS A 124 -11.23 17.06 26.74
CA HIS A 124 -11.52 18.32 27.43
C HIS A 124 -10.59 19.48 27.02
N MET A 125 -10.29 19.56 25.73
CA MET A 125 -9.45 20.59 25.13
C MET A 125 -10.20 21.31 24.02
N GLU A 126 -9.83 22.57 23.76
CA GLU A 126 -10.31 23.25 22.56
C GLU A 126 -9.81 22.53 21.31
N TYR A 127 -10.69 22.40 20.31
CA TYR A 127 -10.33 21.74 19.08
C TYR A 127 -9.25 22.56 18.32
N PRO A 128 -8.13 21.93 17.90
CA PRO A 128 -7.05 22.65 17.25
C PRO A 128 -7.48 23.34 15.95
N LYS A 129 -7.32 24.66 15.89
CA LYS A 129 -7.53 25.45 14.66
C LYS A 129 -6.22 25.47 13.88
N ILE A 130 -6.17 24.77 12.76
CA ILE A 130 -4.97 24.70 11.93
C ILE A 130 -5.10 25.70 10.80
N LYS A 131 -4.11 26.58 10.69
CA LYS A 131 -3.95 27.49 9.56
C LYS A 131 -2.86 26.93 8.66
N ASP A 132 -3.11 26.88 7.37
CA ASP A 132 -2.05 26.61 6.40
C ASP A 132 -1.00 27.75 6.45
N PRO A 133 0.28 27.44 6.25
CA PRO A 133 1.33 28.45 6.22
C PRO A 133 1.07 29.43 5.07
N ASP A 134 1.24 30.72 5.32
CA ASP A 134 1.06 31.76 4.30
C ASP A 134 2.05 31.59 3.13
N GLN A 135 3.22 31.01 3.40
CA GLN A 135 4.22 30.64 2.40
C GLN A 135 4.65 29.18 2.64
N PRO A 136 3.98 28.20 2.02
CA PRO A 136 4.40 26.81 2.13
C PRO A 136 5.78 26.62 1.49
N VAL A 137 6.64 25.85 2.13
CA VAL A 137 7.92 25.45 1.52
C VAL A 137 7.60 24.57 0.31
N ILE A 138 8.18 24.92 -0.85
CA ILE A 138 8.11 24.16 -2.09
C ILE A 138 9.55 24.03 -2.61
N ASN A 139 10.14 22.85 -2.47
CA ASN A 139 11.47 22.56 -2.97
C ASN A 139 11.38 21.75 -4.27
N THR A 140 11.61 22.41 -5.41
CA THR A 140 11.63 21.79 -6.73
C THR A 140 13.02 21.37 -7.20
N ALA A 141 14.08 21.66 -6.43
CA ALA A 141 15.47 21.40 -6.83
C ALA A 141 15.79 19.90 -7.01
N MET A 142 14.97 19.01 -6.43
CA MET A 142 15.09 17.55 -6.58
C MET A 142 14.28 16.99 -7.75
N LEU A 143 13.57 17.84 -8.51
CA LEU A 143 12.82 17.42 -9.69
C LEU A 143 13.75 17.46 -10.89
N THR A 144 13.91 16.32 -11.56
CA THR A 144 14.62 16.23 -12.83
C THR A 144 13.58 16.22 -13.96
N PRO A 145 13.60 17.19 -14.89
CA PRO A 145 12.72 17.15 -16.05
C PRO A 145 13.09 15.97 -16.97
N PRO A 146 12.17 15.52 -17.83
CA PRO A 146 12.55 14.58 -18.89
C PRO A 146 13.62 15.19 -19.80
N ALA A 147 14.43 14.34 -20.43
CA ALA A 147 15.41 14.78 -21.43
C ALA A 147 14.71 15.45 -22.61
N GLU A 148 15.32 16.51 -23.16
CA GLU A 148 14.77 17.26 -24.31
C GLU A 148 14.73 16.41 -25.58
N GLU A 149 15.70 15.51 -25.75
CA GLU A 149 15.77 14.57 -26.86
C GLU A 149 15.72 13.13 -26.35
N SER A 150 14.93 12.29 -27.04
CA SER A 150 14.88 10.86 -26.78
C SER A 150 16.05 10.16 -27.46
N ALA A 151 17.22 10.23 -26.84
CA ALA A 151 18.36 9.40 -27.25
C ALA A 151 18.28 8.00 -26.59
N PRO A 152 18.71 6.93 -27.28
CA PRO A 152 18.89 5.63 -26.63
C PRO A 152 19.97 5.76 -25.55
N VAL A 153 19.60 5.43 -24.32
CA VAL A 153 20.51 5.41 -23.16
C VAL A 153 20.76 3.97 -22.79
N ASP A 154 22.03 3.64 -22.54
CA ASP A 154 22.40 2.34 -21.97
C ASP A 154 21.87 2.25 -20.53
N LEU A 155 20.93 1.32 -20.31
CA LEU A 155 20.31 1.12 -19.01
C LEU A 155 21.16 0.21 -18.13
N GLU A 156 21.62 0.73 -16.99
CA GLU A 156 22.21 -0.09 -15.94
C GLU A 156 21.13 -0.92 -15.24
N LYS A 157 21.21 -2.24 -15.37
CA LYS A 157 20.22 -3.19 -14.84
C LYS A 157 20.82 -4.04 -13.74
N GLY A 158 20.20 -4.02 -12.56
CA GLY A 158 20.50 -4.97 -11.49
C GLY A 158 19.96 -6.38 -11.78
N PRO A 159 20.30 -7.38 -10.96
CA PRO A 159 19.95 -8.79 -11.19
C PRO A 159 18.43 -9.06 -11.19
N ASN A 160 17.63 -8.20 -10.55
CA ASN A 160 16.17 -8.30 -10.52
C ASN A 160 15.45 -7.40 -11.54
N ILE A 161 16.18 -6.82 -12.49
CA ILE A 161 15.60 -6.10 -13.63
C ILE A 161 15.71 -7.01 -14.84
N GLN A 162 14.70 -7.86 -15.02
CA GLN A 162 14.64 -8.84 -16.10
C GLN A 162 13.81 -8.28 -17.27
N PRO A 163 14.11 -8.67 -18.53
CA PRO A 163 13.25 -8.32 -19.64
C PRO A 163 11.85 -8.91 -19.44
N LEU A 164 10.85 -8.23 -19.99
CA LEU A 164 9.51 -8.78 -20.00
C LEU A 164 9.49 -10.07 -20.85
N PRO A 165 8.81 -11.13 -20.41
CA PRO A 165 8.61 -12.31 -21.24
C PRO A 165 7.81 -11.92 -22.49
N PRO A 166 7.94 -12.68 -23.59
CA PRO A 166 7.13 -12.44 -24.78
C PRO A 166 5.65 -12.59 -24.44
N PHE A 167 4.83 -11.64 -24.88
CA PHE A 167 3.38 -11.71 -24.76
C PHE A 167 2.81 -12.32 -26.05
N HIS A 168 2.00 -13.35 -25.89
CA HIS A 168 1.22 -13.93 -26.99
C HIS A 168 -0.23 -13.44 -26.88
N PRO A 169 -0.93 -13.27 -28.01
CA PRO A 169 -2.37 -13.03 -28.00
C PRO A 169 -3.08 -14.09 -27.16
N PHE A 170 -4.10 -13.68 -26.43
CA PHE A 170 -4.92 -14.60 -25.67
C PHE A 170 -5.76 -15.44 -26.65
N PRO A 171 -5.88 -16.77 -26.46
CA PRO A 171 -6.72 -17.58 -27.34
C PRO A 171 -8.21 -17.28 -27.10
N ASP A 172 -9.03 -17.46 -28.13
CA ASP A 172 -10.50 -17.28 -28.05
C ASP A 172 -11.18 -18.34 -27.16
N THR A 173 -10.49 -19.43 -26.85
CA THR A 173 -10.96 -20.51 -25.98
C THR A 173 -9.82 -20.98 -25.09
N VAL A 174 -10.10 -21.14 -23.80
CA VAL A 174 -9.17 -21.66 -22.80
C VAL A 174 -9.78 -22.90 -22.19
N GLU A 175 -9.02 -24.00 -22.20
CA GLU A 175 -9.36 -25.25 -21.53
C GLU A 175 -8.22 -25.62 -20.60
N GLY A 176 -8.53 -26.13 -19.41
CA GLY A 176 -7.51 -26.53 -18.45
C GLY A 176 -8.09 -26.94 -17.10
N PRO A 177 -7.28 -27.54 -16.22
CA PRO A 177 -7.70 -27.91 -14.88
C PRO A 177 -7.98 -26.68 -14.02
N VAL A 178 -9.00 -26.77 -13.16
CA VAL A 178 -9.23 -25.78 -12.10
C VAL A 178 -8.24 -26.06 -10.97
N LEU A 179 -7.21 -25.22 -10.83
CA LEU A 179 -6.17 -25.41 -9.81
C LEU A 179 -6.50 -24.73 -8.48
N LEU A 180 -7.33 -23.69 -8.51
CA LEU A 180 -7.71 -22.96 -7.31
C LEU A 180 -9.18 -22.52 -7.40
N LYS A 181 -9.93 -22.77 -6.33
CA LYS A 181 -11.28 -22.23 -6.12
C LYS A 181 -11.26 -21.32 -4.90
N VAL A 182 -11.63 -20.06 -5.10
CA VAL A 182 -11.67 -19.05 -4.04
C VAL A 182 -13.08 -18.51 -3.86
N GLY A 183 -13.35 -17.93 -2.69
CA GLY A 183 -14.64 -17.34 -2.35
C GLY A 183 -14.87 -15.96 -2.97
N ASP A 184 -15.81 -15.23 -2.36
CA ASP A 184 -16.07 -13.82 -2.66
C ASP A 184 -14.98 -12.92 -2.06
N ASP A 185 -14.91 -11.66 -2.54
CA ASP A 185 -14.14 -10.56 -1.95
C ASP A 185 -12.62 -10.77 -1.88
N ILE A 186 -12.07 -11.62 -2.74
CA ILE A 186 -10.63 -11.82 -2.84
C ILE A 186 -9.94 -10.55 -3.31
N SER A 187 -9.04 -10.02 -2.48
CA SER A 187 -8.27 -8.83 -2.76
C SER A 187 -6.99 -9.13 -3.54
N THR A 188 -6.51 -8.11 -4.26
CA THR A 188 -5.20 -8.13 -4.92
C THR A 188 -4.02 -8.31 -3.96
N ASP A 189 -4.18 -8.01 -2.67
CA ASP A 189 -3.16 -8.28 -1.64
C ASP A 189 -3.13 -9.77 -1.28
N GLU A 190 -4.26 -10.48 -1.34
CA GLU A 190 -4.30 -11.93 -1.10
C GLU A 190 -3.85 -12.73 -2.33
N ILE A 191 -4.16 -12.23 -3.53
CA ILE A 191 -3.66 -12.83 -4.78
C ILE A 191 -2.14 -12.63 -4.90
N MET A 192 -1.65 -11.42 -4.62
CA MET A 192 -0.25 -11.04 -4.76
C MET A 192 0.16 -10.20 -3.55
N PRO A 193 0.77 -10.81 -2.53
CA PRO A 193 1.12 -10.11 -1.30
C PRO A 193 2.03 -8.91 -1.57
N ALA A 194 1.92 -7.92 -0.69
CA ALA A 194 2.86 -6.81 -0.61
C ALA A 194 4.02 -7.17 0.33
N GLY A 195 4.86 -6.18 0.59
CA GLY A 195 5.86 -6.27 1.64
C GLY A 195 7.23 -6.70 1.17
N GLU A 196 8.11 -6.90 2.14
CA GLU A 196 9.55 -7.07 1.95
C GLU A 196 9.91 -8.24 1.05
N GLN A 197 9.18 -9.35 1.15
CA GLN A 197 9.50 -10.56 0.40
C GLN A 197 9.17 -10.45 -1.10
N VAL A 198 8.23 -9.58 -1.48
CA VAL A 198 7.70 -9.49 -2.85
C VAL A 198 8.21 -8.26 -3.59
N LEU A 199 8.39 -7.13 -2.90
CA LEU A 199 8.78 -5.86 -3.50
C LEU A 199 10.11 -5.88 -4.28
N PRO A 200 11.17 -6.60 -3.85
CA PRO A 200 12.43 -6.68 -4.58
C PRO A 200 12.30 -7.28 -5.99
N TYR A 201 11.25 -8.06 -6.24
CA TYR A 201 11.04 -8.79 -7.51
C TYR A 201 10.08 -8.08 -8.46
N ARG A 202 9.71 -6.82 -8.20
CA ARG A 202 8.74 -6.07 -9.04
C ARG A 202 9.14 -5.91 -10.50
N SER A 203 10.43 -6.00 -10.80
CA SER A 203 10.97 -5.96 -12.17
C SER A 203 11.44 -7.33 -12.67
N ASN A 204 11.16 -8.40 -11.91
CA ASN A 204 11.51 -9.78 -12.22
C ASN A 204 10.23 -10.64 -12.22
N ILE A 205 9.56 -10.68 -13.37
CA ILE A 205 8.29 -11.40 -13.54
C ILE A 205 8.39 -12.89 -13.15
N PRO A 206 9.41 -13.66 -13.61
CA PRO A 206 9.54 -15.06 -13.21
C PRO A 206 9.64 -15.24 -11.69
N GLU A 207 10.41 -14.42 -11.00
CA GLU A 207 10.57 -14.54 -9.54
C GLU A 207 9.33 -14.07 -8.78
N ILE A 208 8.72 -12.95 -9.16
CA ILE A 208 7.52 -12.45 -8.46
C ILE A 208 6.32 -13.40 -8.64
N SER A 209 6.26 -14.13 -9.75
CA SER A 209 5.19 -15.10 -10.03
C SER A 209 5.07 -16.21 -8.97
N LYS A 210 6.17 -16.55 -8.29
CA LYS A 210 6.22 -17.55 -7.21
C LYS A 210 5.35 -17.19 -6.00
N PHE A 211 5.07 -15.90 -5.83
CA PHE A 211 4.28 -15.40 -4.70
C PHE A 211 2.78 -15.30 -5.01
N VAL A 212 2.36 -15.57 -6.25
CA VAL A 212 0.95 -15.56 -6.66
C VAL A 212 0.20 -16.67 -5.89
N PHE A 213 -0.85 -16.28 -5.15
CA PHE A 213 -1.65 -17.08 -4.23
C PHE A 213 -0.90 -17.77 -3.09
N ALA A 214 0.38 -17.44 -2.84
CA ALA A 214 1.15 -18.09 -1.78
C ALA A 214 0.52 -17.93 -0.38
N GLY A 215 -0.26 -16.86 -0.14
CA GLY A 215 -0.99 -16.67 1.11
C GLY A 215 -2.22 -17.57 1.28
N MET A 216 -2.72 -18.15 0.19
CA MET A 216 -3.89 -19.04 0.17
C MET A 216 -3.48 -20.51 0.01
N ASP A 217 -2.52 -20.77 -0.87
CA ASP A 217 -2.00 -22.09 -1.18
C ASP A 217 -0.52 -21.96 -1.59
N GLU A 218 0.38 -22.33 -0.67
CA GLU A 218 1.83 -22.31 -0.89
C GLU A 218 2.28 -23.26 -2.00
N THR A 219 1.48 -24.29 -2.31
CA THR A 219 1.79 -25.26 -3.36
C THR A 219 1.31 -24.80 -4.74
N PHE A 220 0.51 -23.73 -4.83
CA PHE A 220 -0.12 -23.28 -6.06
C PHE A 220 0.88 -23.12 -7.20
N TYR A 221 1.98 -22.40 -6.95
CA TYR A 221 3.02 -22.17 -7.96
C TYR A 221 3.59 -23.49 -8.49
N HIS A 222 3.95 -24.43 -7.61
CA HIS A 222 4.52 -25.71 -8.01
C HIS A 222 3.53 -26.56 -8.82
N ARG A 223 2.25 -26.58 -8.44
CA ARG A 223 1.20 -27.28 -9.19
C ARG A 223 0.97 -26.64 -10.57
N ALA A 224 0.89 -25.32 -10.62
CA ALA A 224 0.76 -24.58 -11.89
C ALA A 224 1.94 -24.82 -12.83
N MET A 225 3.15 -25.00 -12.31
CA MET A 225 4.34 -25.32 -13.11
C MET A 225 4.38 -26.76 -13.61
N GLN A 226 3.67 -27.70 -12.99
CA GLN A 226 3.56 -29.08 -13.47
C GLN A 226 2.63 -29.17 -14.70
N ASP A 227 1.58 -28.35 -14.73
CA ASP A 227 0.54 -28.34 -15.77
C ASP A 227 0.75 -27.23 -16.84
N LEU A 228 1.99 -26.74 -16.98
CA LEU A 228 2.39 -25.59 -17.80
C LEU A 228 1.95 -25.68 -19.27
N LEU A 229 1.77 -26.90 -19.79
CA LEU A 229 1.38 -27.19 -21.17
C LEU A 229 -0.14 -27.09 -21.42
N SER A 230 -0.97 -27.38 -20.41
CA SER A 230 -2.44 -27.32 -20.51
C SER A 230 -3.03 -26.00 -20.00
N GLY A 231 -2.20 -25.16 -19.38
CA GLY A 231 -2.68 -23.98 -18.67
C GLY A 231 -3.46 -24.32 -17.41
N CYS A 232 -3.93 -23.31 -16.68
CA CYS A 232 -4.72 -23.52 -15.46
C CYS A 232 -5.83 -22.47 -15.30
N LEU A 233 -6.96 -22.92 -14.73
CA LEU A 233 -8.12 -22.09 -14.43
C LEU A 233 -8.24 -21.82 -12.93
N ILE A 234 -8.79 -20.64 -12.62
CA ILE A 234 -9.12 -20.21 -11.26
C ILE A 234 -10.59 -19.86 -11.24
N VAL A 235 -11.33 -20.46 -10.31
CA VAL A 235 -12.76 -20.15 -10.11
C VAL A 235 -12.86 -19.27 -8.88
N ALA A 236 -13.44 -18.08 -9.06
CA ALA A 236 -13.61 -17.12 -7.97
C ALA A 236 -15.08 -16.75 -7.79
N GLY A 237 -15.41 -16.30 -6.57
CA GLY A 237 -16.69 -15.70 -6.27
C GLY A 237 -16.82 -14.27 -6.78
N ARG A 238 -17.74 -13.52 -6.17
CA ARG A 238 -18.02 -12.11 -6.48
C ARG A 238 -16.86 -11.21 -6.03
N ASN A 239 -16.71 -10.07 -6.70
CA ASN A 239 -15.73 -9.03 -6.35
C ASN A 239 -14.26 -9.51 -6.29
N TYR A 240 -13.91 -10.52 -7.09
CA TYR A 240 -12.54 -11.01 -7.25
C TYR A 240 -11.60 -9.93 -7.80
N GLY A 241 -10.41 -9.81 -7.20
CA GLY A 241 -9.39 -8.84 -7.59
C GLY A 241 -9.63 -7.43 -7.05
N GLN A 242 -10.29 -7.28 -5.89
CA GLN A 242 -10.53 -5.97 -5.30
C GLN A 242 -9.23 -5.31 -4.76
N GLY A 243 -9.21 -3.98 -4.68
CA GLY A 243 -8.09 -3.25 -4.08
C GLY A 243 -7.13 -2.57 -5.07
N LYS A 244 -5.83 -2.85 -5.01
CA LYS A 244 -4.82 -2.12 -5.82
C LYS A 244 -4.75 -2.69 -7.23
N PRO A 245 -4.43 -1.90 -8.27
CA PRO A 245 -4.31 -2.38 -9.66
C PRO A 245 -3.13 -3.34 -9.92
N ARG A 246 -2.45 -3.86 -8.87
CA ARG A 246 -1.24 -4.68 -8.96
C ARG A 246 -1.50 -6.08 -9.54
N ALA A 247 -2.62 -6.71 -9.18
CA ALA A 247 -2.84 -8.13 -9.48
C ALA A 247 -3.00 -8.37 -10.98
N CYS A 248 -3.79 -7.57 -11.70
CA CYS A 248 -4.04 -7.84 -13.13
C CYS A 248 -2.77 -7.86 -13.99
N ARG A 249 -1.72 -7.09 -13.65
CA ARG A 249 -0.46 -7.10 -14.44
C ARG A 249 0.52 -8.23 -14.07
N HIS A 250 0.54 -8.67 -12.82
CA HIS A 250 1.52 -9.67 -12.35
C HIS A 250 0.93 -11.08 -12.25
N CYS A 251 -0.39 -11.22 -12.09
CA CYS A 251 -1.08 -12.51 -12.10
C CYS A 251 -1.17 -13.09 -13.52
N ALA A 252 -1.30 -12.22 -14.53
CA ALA A 252 -1.14 -12.61 -15.94
C ALA A 252 0.29 -13.00 -16.32
N ALA A 253 1.22 -12.93 -15.37
CA ALA A 253 2.66 -13.10 -15.60
C ALA A 253 3.20 -14.42 -15.00
N VAL A 254 2.34 -15.24 -14.36
CA VAL A 254 2.69 -16.64 -14.09
C VAL A 254 2.67 -17.38 -15.44
N PRO A 255 3.76 -18.05 -15.84
CA PRO A 255 3.74 -18.86 -17.04
C PRO A 255 2.62 -19.91 -16.97
N GLY A 256 1.74 -19.96 -17.98
CA GLY A 256 0.64 -20.93 -18.05
C GLY A 256 -0.67 -20.54 -17.35
N THR A 257 -0.73 -19.44 -16.56
CA THR A 257 -2.04 -18.96 -16.06
C THR A 257 -2.81 -18.25 -17.17
N GLN A 258 -3.71 -18.96 -17.83
CA GLN A 258 -4.68 -18.39 -18.76
C GLN A 258 -5.99 -18.20 -17.98
N GLY A 259 -6.28 -16.99 -17.49
CA GLY A 259 -7.60 -16.78 -16.87
C GLY A 259 -7.77 -15.65 -15.86
N CYS A 260 -6.76 -14.82 -15.56
CA CYS A 260 -6.97 -13.69 -14.66
C CYS A 260 -7.59 -12.49 -15.42
N HIS A 261 -8.71 -12.68 -16.12
CA HIS A 261 -9.45 -11.61 -16.78
C HIS A 261 -10.64 -11.18 -15.93
N ARG A 262 -10.68 -9.89 -15.59
CA ARG A 262 -11.87 -9.19 -15.09
C ARG A 262 -12.51 -8.55 -16.32
N GLU A 263 -13.68 -9.02 -16.74
CA GLU A 263 -14.51 -8.19 -17.61
C GLU A 263 -14.86 -6.90 -16.85
N GLY A 264 -14.49 -5.76 -17.42
CA GLY A 264 -14.83 -4.43 -16.89
C GLY A 264 -13.74 -3.80 -16.01
N LEU A 265 -13.36 -2.58 -16.40
CA LEU A 265 -12.61 -1.57 -15.63
C LEU A 265 -11.08 -1.66 -15.67
N CYS A 266 -10.52 -1.48 -16.87
CA CYS A 266 -9.20 -0.86 -17.03
C CYS A 266 -9.40 0.45 -17.81
N PRO A 267 -9.15 1.65 -17.24
CA PRO A 267 -9.62 2.94 -17.79
C PRO A 267 -8.74 3.49 -18.94
N HIS A 268 -8.07 2.64 -19.70
CA HIS A 268 -7.17 3.08 -20.78
C HIS A 268 -7.59 2.61 -22.18
N SER A 269 -8.89 2.58 -22.45
CA SER A 269 -9.39 2.52 -23.83
C SER A 269 -10.64 3.40 -23.94
N PRO A 270 -10.71 4.33 -24.90
CA PRO A 270 -11.91 5.12 -25.11
C PRO A 270 -13.07 4.19 -25.51
N PRO A 271 -14.31 4.51 -25.12
CA PRO A 271 -15.45 3.68 -25.47
C PRO A 271 -15.66 3.77 -26.98
N LYS A 272 -15.47 2.65 -27.69
CA LYS A 272 -16.16 2.46 -28.96
C LYS A 272 -17.56 1.99 -28.59
N LEU A 273 -18.51 2.92 -28.64
CA LEU A 273 -19.87 2.57 -29.01
C LEU A 273 -19.78 1.86 -30.36
N ASP A 274 -20.36 0.67 -30.46
CA ASP A 274 -21.24 0.37 -31.57
C ASP A 274 -22.31 -0.60 -31.08
N GLN A 275 -23.55 -0.19 -31.35
CA GLN A 275 -24.77 -0.95 -31.20
C GLN A 275 -24.71 -2.18 -32.11
N PHE A 276 -25.13 -3.34 -31.61
CA PHE A 276 -26.23 -4.18 -32.13
C PHE A 276 -26.43 -5.38 -31.20
#